data_AF-A0A7V0YUG2-F1
#
_entry.id   AF-A0A7V0YUG2-F1
#
_cell.length_a   1.000
_cell.length_b   1.000
_cell.length_c   1.000
_cell.angle_alpha   90.00
_cell.angle_beta   90.00
_cell.angle_gamma   90.00
#
_symmetry.space_group_name_H-M   'P 1'
#
loop_
_entity.id
_entity.type
_entity.pdbx_description
1 polymer ?
#
loop_
_entity_poly.entity_id
_entity_poly.type
_entity_poly.pdbx_seq_one_letter_code
_entity_poly.pdbx_strand_id
1 'polypeptide(L)'
;DAGIDPDLLVINNGSKHGNYDPGEEVRIATDRTKEVYEATGKRIAQHGITGTPMDQIAKFAEVGVLKGNVGTEWQNVLLANVPGLEDKYKKWTEERRKALGLEKLGIEYANAPFLEETLNLPDEIKAKVADDAYLRAKGFLSAFRSQGTASIVKDYLAQCCCDDSCCCEE
;
A
#
# COMPACT_ATOMS: atom_id res chain seq x y z
N ASP A 1 -31.33 5.30 0.60
CA ASP A 1 -30.09 6.00 0.99
C ASP A 1 -29.91 5.99 2.49
N ALA A 2 -28.72 5.61 2.97
CA ALA A 2 -28.37 5.59 4.39
C ALA A 2 -27.85 6.95 4.90
N GLY A 3 -27.87 8.00 4.06
CA GLY A 3 -27.32 9.31 4.38
C GLY A 3 -25.80 9.34 4.52
N ILE A 4 -25.10 8.35 3.96
CA ILE A 4 -23.64 8.23 4.04
C ILE A 4 -23.03 8.88 2.80
N ASP A 5 -22.17 9.86 3.00
CA ASP A 5 -21.40 10.52 1.95
C ASP A 5 -19.89 10.36 2.21
N PRO A 6 -19.24 9.32 1.65
CA PRO A 6 -17.84 9.05 1.96
C PRO A 6 -16.90 10.03 1.25
N ASP A 7 -15.76 10.34 1.88
CA ASP A 7 -14.68 11.15 1.26
C ASP A 7 -13.94 10.37 0.16
N LEU A 8 -13.80 9.06 0.35
CA LEU A 8 -13.12 8.13 -0.55
C LEU A 8 -13.92 6.86 -0.78
N LEU A 9 -13.89 6.35 -2.01
CA LEU A 9 -14.46 5.05 -2.36
C LEU A 9 -13.36 4.00 -2.56
N VAL A 10 -13.56 2.83 -1.97
CA VAL A 10 -12.80 1.62 -2.32
C VAL A 10 -13.62 0.85 -3.34
N ILE A 11 -12.99 0.46 -4.45
CA ILE A 11 -13.64 -0.31 -5.51
C ILE A 11 -12.89 -1.62 -5.77
N ASN A 12 -13.60 -2.60 -6.31
CA ASN A 12 -12.97 -3.77 -6.91
C ASN A 12 -12.76 -3.52 -8.41
N ASN A 13 -11.50 -3.37 -8.82
CA ASN A 13 -11.11 -3.13 -10.21
C ASN A 13 -10.09 -4.17 -10.72
N GLY A 14 -10.04 -5.36 -10.11
CA GLY A 14 -9.15 -6.46 -10.50
C GLY A 14 -7.81 -6.52 -9.75
N SER A 15 -7.53 -5.55 -8.88
CA SER A 15 -6.43 -5.63 -7.91
C SER A 15 -6.64 -6.76 -6.89
N LYS A 16 -5.54 -7.24 -6.28
CA LYS A 16 -5.53 -8.38 -5.35
C LYS A 16 -4.72 -8.05 -4.10
N HIS A 17 -5.02 -8.70 -2.99
CA HIS A 17 -4.14 -8.67 -1.83
C HIS A 17 -3.04 -9.74 -1.96
N GLY A 18 -1.85 -9.42 -1.44
CA GLY A 18 -0.70 -10.32 -1.48
C GLY A 18 0.19 -10.11 -2.70
N ASN A 19 1.15 -11.02 -2.86
CA ASN A 19 1.98 -11.09 -4.06
C ASN A 19 1.21 -11.81 -5.18
N TYR A 20 1.44 -11.37 -6.42
CA TYR A 20 0.95 -12.06 -7.61
C TYR A 20 1.74 -13.35 -7.83
N ASP A 21 1.07 -14.39 -8.31
CA ASP A 21 1.71 -15.68 -8.59
C ASP A 21 2.68 -15.58 -9.79
N PRO A 22 3.71 -16.44 -9.91
CA PRO A 22 4.61 -16.42 -11.07
C PRO A 22 3.84 -16.57 -12.39
N GLY A 23 4.03 -15.60 -13.30
CA GLY A 23 3.34 -15.56 -14.60
C GLY A 23 1.94 -14.93 -14.55
N GLU A 24 1.48 -14.49 -13.38
CA GLU A 24 0.23 -13.78 -13.25
C GLU A 24 0.37 -12.30 -13.64
N GLU A 25 -0.45 -11.86 -14.61
CA GLU A 25 -0.48 -10.46 -15.00
C GLU A 25 -1.30 -9.61 -14.04
N VAL A 26 -0.71 -8.51 -13.59
CA VAL A 26 -1.45 -7.44 -12.90
C VAL A 26 -2.34 -6.74 -13.90
N ARG A 27 -3.66 -6.86 -13.72
CA ARG A 27 -4.67 -6.16 -14.53
C ARG A 27 -5.57 -5.31 -13.65
N ILE A 28 -5.26 -4.03 -13.58
CA ILE A 28 -6.09 -3.02 -12.91
C ILE A 28 -6.90 -2.31 -13.98
N ALA A 29 -8.23 -2.38 -13.87
CA ALA A 29 -9.15 -1.77 -14.82
C ALA A 29 -9.23 -0.25 -14.61
N THR A 30 -8.24 0.49 -15.11
CA THR A 30 -8.15 1.96 -14.96
C THR A 30 -9.31 2.69 -15.62
N ASP A 31 -9.81 2.20 -16.76
CA ASP A 31 -10.95 2.81 -17.46
C ASP A 31 -12.22 2.72 -16.61
N ARG A 32 -12.49 1.54 -16.05
CA ARG A 32 -13.61 1.35 -15.11
C ARG A 32 -13.44 2.19 -13.84
N THR A 33 -12.21 2.36 -13.36
CA THR A 33 -11.90 3.20 -12.20
C THR A 33 -12.27 4.66 -12.47
N LYS A 34 -11.92 5.15 -13.66
CA LYS A 34 -12.26 6.51 -14.11
C LYS A 34 -13.77 6.71 -14.24
N GLU A 35 -14.49 5.75 -14.83
CA GLU A 35 -15.96 5.81 -14.93
C GLU A 35 -16.62 5.95 -13.55
N VAL A 36 -16.14 5.22 -12.53
CA VAL A 36 -16.69 5.33 -11.17
C VAL A 36 -16.36 6.69 -10.55
N TYR A 37 -15.12 7.17 -10.71
CA TYR A 37 -14.73 8.50 -10.24
C TYR A 37 -15.61 9.60 -10.86
N GLU A 38 -15.84 9.56 -12.18
CA GLU A 38 -16.65 10.56 -12.89
C GLU A 38 -18.13 10.47 -12.53
N ALA A 39 -18.68 9.27 -12.35
CA ALA A 39 -20.09 9.08 -12.01
C ALA A 39 -20.43 9.47 -10.56
N THR A 40 -19.47 9.35 -9.63
CA THR A 40 -19.70 9.59 -8.20
C THR A 40 -19.14 10.92 -7.72
N GLY A 41 -18.19 11.52 -8.44
CA GLY A 41 -17.40 12.65 -7.97
C GLY A 41 -16.45 12.31 -6.80
N LYS A 42 -16.43 11.06 -6.33
CA LYS A 42 -15.64 10.63 -5.18
C LYS A 42 -14.29 10.07 -5.61
N ARG A 43 -13.24 10.50 -4.91
CA ARG A 43 -11.87 10.02 -5.16
C ARG A 43 -11.73 8.56 -4.73
N ILE A 44 -10.82 7.83 -5.38
CA ILE A 44 -10.66 6.39 -5.18
C ILE A 44 -9.50 6.08 -4.24
N ALA A 45 -9.73 5.15 -3.30
CA ALA A 45 -8.72 4.50 -2.50
C ALA A 45 -8.41 3.12 -3.10
N GLN A 46 -7.27 3.01 -3.77
CA GLN A 46 -6.81 1.78 -4.41
C GLN A 46 -6.25 0.79 -3.38
N HIS A 47 -6.85 -0.39 -3.33
CA HIS A 47 -6.32 -1.52 -2.56
C HIS A 47 -5.43 -2.39 -3.46
N GLY A 48 -4.51 -3.15 -2.85
CA GLY A 48 -3.75 -4.18 -3.55
C GLY A 48 -2.77 -3.67 -4.62
N ILE A 49 -1.76 -2.89 -4.21
CA ILE A 49 -0.79 -2.27 -5.14
C ILE A 49 0.57 -2.98 -5.13
N THR A 50 0.82 -3.85 -4.15
CA THR A 50 2.06 -4.65 -4.14
C THR A 50 2.17 -5.46 -5.43
N GLY A 51 3.32 -5.41 -6.09
CA GLY A 51 3.55 -6.05 -7.38
C GLY A 51 2.99 -5.30 -8.60
N THR A 52 2.23 -4.21 -8.43
CA THR A 52 1.79 -3.39 -9.55
C THR A 52 2.99 -2.63 -10.16
N PRO A 53 3.21 -2.69 -11.48
CA PRO A 53 4.28 -1.94 -12.14
C PRO A 53 4.19 -0.43 -11.89
N MET A 54 5.33 0.23 -11.66
CA MET A 54 5.38 1.66 -11.31
C MET A 54 4.81 2.57 -12.40
N ASP A 55 4.92 2.20 -13.67
CA ASP A 55 4.34 2.91 -14.80
C ASP A 55 2.80 2.82 -14.83
N GLN A 56 2.22 1.75 -14.29
CA GLN A 56 0.78 1.66 -14.06
C GLN A 56 0.34 2.50 -12.87
N ILE A 57 1.08 2.45 -11.76
CA ILE A 57 0.83 3.31 -10.58
C ILE A 57 0.87 4.79 -10.98
N ALA A 58 1.77 5.17 -11.89
CA ALA A 58 1.88 6.54 -12.38
C ALA A 58 0.63 7.07 -13.11
N LYS A 59 -0.28 6.19 -13.55
CA LYS A 59 -1.55 6.53 -14.20
C LYS A 59 -2.71 6.68 -13.22
N PHE A 60 -2.56 6.25 -11.97
CA PHE A 60 -3.63 6.26 -10.96
C PHE A 60 -4.24 7.64 -10.72
N ALA A 61 -3.38 8.68 -10.63
CA ALA A 61 -3.83 10.04 -10.46
C ALA A 61 -4.73 10.55 -11.61
N GLU A 62 -4.56 10.02 -12.82
CA GLU A 62 -5.32 10.41 -14.02
C GLU A 62 -6.75 9.85 -14.01
N VAL A 63 -6.98 8.78 -13.24
CA VAL A 63 -8.25 8.06 -13.17
C VAL A 63 -8.97 8.25 -11.82
N GLY A 64 -8.57 9.26 -11.05
CA GLY A 64 -9.25 9.65 -9.82
C GLY A 64 -8.80 8.94 -8.54
N VAL A 65 -7.75 8.12 -8.60
CA VAL A 65 -7.17 7.48 -7.42
C VAL A 65 -6.33 8.49 -6.64
N LEU A 66 -6.65 8.66 -5.36
CA LEU A 66 -6.00 9.61 -4.44
C LEU A 66 -5.22 8.91 -3.33
N LYS A 67 -5.56 7.67 -2.99
CA LYS A 67 -4.91 6.90 -1.93
C LYS A 67 -4.51 5.53 -2.46
N GLY A 68 -3.29 5.10 -2.18
CA GLY A 68 -2.82 3.78 -2.54
C GLY A 68 -2.33 2.95 -1.35
N ASN A 69 -2.88 1.74 -1.18
CA ASN A 69 -2.48 0.84 -0.11
C ASN A 69 -1.37 -0.12 -0.57
N VAL A 70 -0.20 -0.01 0.05
CA VAL A 70 0.93 -0.93 -0.12
C VAL A 70 1.17 -1.64 1.21
N GLY A 71 1.02 -2.96 1.23
CA GLY A 71 1.11 -3.77 2.45
C GLY A 71 2.21 -4.84 2.35
N THR A 72 1.97 -5.84 1.49
CA THR A 72 2.86 -7.00 1.32
C THR A 72 4.28 -6.62 0.89
N GLU A 73 4.46 -5.48 0.23
CA GLU A 73 5.79 -5.00 -0.16
C GLU A 73 6.74 -4.81 1.02
N TRP A 74 6.25 -4.33 2.17
CA TRP A 74 7.10 -4.10 3.34
C TRP A 74 7.61 -5.41 3.94
N GLN A 75 6.81 -6.48 3.83
CA GLN A 75 7.28 -7.82 4.13
C GLN A 75 8.28 -8.31 3.09
N ASN A 76 8.06 -8.07 1.79
CA ASN A 76 9.02 -8.45 0.74
C ASN A 76 10.40 -7.81 0.99
N VAL A 77 10.45 -6.55 1.42
CA VAL A 77 11.68 -5.86 1.81
C VAL A 77 12.37 -6.56 2.97
N LEU A 78 11.63 -6.93 4.01
CA LEU A 78 12.17 -7.69 5.14
C LEU A 78 12.74 -9.05 4.69
N LEU A 79 11.96 -9.81 3.91
CA LEU A 79 12.35 -11.14 3.43
C LEU A 79 13.60 -11.11 2.55
N ALA A 80 13.73 -10.09 1.70
CA ALA A 80 14.91 -9.93 0.83
C ALA A 80 16.21 -9.65 1.60
N ASN A 81 16.10 -9.07 2.80
CA ASN A 81 17.25 -8.64 3.60
C ASN A 81 17.62 -9.60 4.74
N VAL A 82 16.76 -10.57 5.06
CA VAL A 82 16.99 -11.53 6.16
C VAL A 82 17.19 -12.93 5.58
N PRO A 83 18.44 -13.44 5.55
CA PRO A 83 18.72 -14.75 4.98
C PRO A 83 17.90 -15.88 5.64
N GLY A 84 17.24 -16.68 4.82
CA GLY A 84 16.45 -17.84 5.26
C GLY A 84 15.08 -17.51 5.89
N LEU A 85 14.73 -16.23 6.06
CA LEU A 85 13.45 -15.85 6.65
C LEU A 85 12.26 -16.22 5.74
N GLU A 86 12.42 -16.08 4.43
CA GLU A 86 11.38 -16.43 3.46
C GLU A 86 11.05 -17.93 3.52
N ASP A 87 12.06 -18.79 3.53
CA ASP A 87 11.87 -20.24 3.64
C ASP A 87 11.22 -20.63 4.96
N LYS A 88 11.62 -19.97 6.05
CA LYS A 88 11.00 -20.13 7.36
C LYS A 88 9.52 -19.73 7.35
N TYR A 89 9.19 -18.59 6.74
CA TYR A 89 7.82 -18.13 6.60
C TYR A 89 6.98 -19.09 5.74
N LYS A 90 7.50 -19.53 4.59
CA LYS A 90 6.84 -20.51 3.70
C LYS A 90 6.57 -21.82 4.44
N LYS A 91 7.56 -22.34 5.16
CA LYS A 91 7.43 -23.57 5.95
C LYS A 91 6.35 -23.43 7.02
N TRP A 92 6.41 -22.38 7.84
CA TRP A 92 5.41 -22.13 8.88
C TRP A 92 4.01 -21.99 8.29
N THR A 93 3.88 -21.26 7.19
CA THR A 93 2.60 -21.03 6.51
C THR A 93 2.00 -22.35 6.01
N GLU A 94 2.79 -23.22 5.39
CA GLU A 94 2.32 -24.52 4.89
C GLU A 94 1.93 -25.46 6.03
N GLU A 95 2.72 -25.51 7.11
CA GLU A 95 2.39 -26.28 8.32
C GLU A 95 1.09 -25.79 8.96
N ARG A 96 0.93 -24.46 9.08
CA ARG A 96 -0.27 -23.83 9.65
C ARG A 96 -1.49 -24.06 8.78
N ARG A 97 -1.35 -23.95 7.46
CA ARG A 97 -2.42 -24.22 6.48
C ARG A 97 -2.95 -25.64 6.63
N LYS A 98 -2.06 -26.63 6.69
CA LYS A 98 -2.43 -28.05 6.90
C LYS A 98 -3.10 -28.26 8.25
N ALA A 99 -2.53 -27.73 9.32
CA ALA A 99 -3.06 -27.89 10.68
C ALA A 99 -4.47 -27.33 10.84
N LEU A 100 -4.80 -26.25 10.11
CA LEU A 100 -6.12 -25.63 10.12
C LEU A 100 -7.08 -26.17 9.05
N GLY A 101 -6.63 -27.08 8.17
CA GLY A 101 -7.44 -27.61 7.07
C GLY A 101 -7.83 -26.53 6.04
N LEU A 102 -7.01 -25.50 5.84
CA LEU A 102 -7.30 -24.41 4.92
C LEU A 102 -6.90 -24.74 3.48
N GLU A 103 -7.71 -24.29 2.52
CA GLU A 103 -7.39 -24.39 1.09
C GLU A 103 -6.18 -23.50 0.75
N LYS A 104 -6.17 -22.25 1.24
CA LYS A 104 -5.09 -21.27 1.04
C LYS A 104 -4.76 -20.55 2.34
N LEU A 105 -3.48 -20.30 2.57
CA LEU A 105 -2.97 -19.38 3.59
C LEU A 105 -1.77 -18.63 3.00
N GLY A 106 -1.81 -17.31 3.05
CA GLY A 106 -0.75 -16.47 2.52
C GLY A 106 0.46 -16.39 3.44
N ILE A 107 1.63 -16.13 2.86
CA ILE A 107 2.88 -15.96 3.61
C ILE A 107 2.84 -14.74 4.54
N GLU A 108 1.95 -13.78 4.28
CA GLU A 108 1.76 -12.58 5.08
C GLU A 108 1.25 -12.81 6.50
N TYR A 109 0.63 -13.97 6.74
CA TYR A 109 0.19 -14.37 8.06
C TYR A 109 1.35 -14.76 8.98
N ALA A 110 2.55 -14.98 8.44
CA ALA A 110 3.74 -15.31 9.22
C ALA A 110 4.32 -14.09 9.97
N ASN A 111 3.99 -12.86 9.59
CA ASN A 111 4.53 -11.66 10.25
C ASN A 111 4.21 -11.60 11.75
N ALA A 112 2.97 -11.93 12.14
CA ALA A 112 2.55 -11.86 13.54
C ALA A 112 3.28 -12.89 14.44
N PRO A 113 3.34 -14.19 14.08
CA PRO A 113 4.10 -15.19 14.83
C PRO A 113 5.59 -14.88 14.99
N PHE A 114 6.21 -14.23 13.99
CA PHE A 114 7.64 -13.93 13.98
C PHE A 114 7.96 -12.46 14.28
N LEU A 115 7.00 -11.70 14.84
CA LEU A 115 7.18 -10.27 15.11
C LEU A 115 8.33 -10.01 16.08
N GLU A 116 8.38 -10.72 17.21
CA GLU A 116 9.42 -10.51 18.22
C GLU A 116 10.82 -10.83 17.65
N GLU A 117 10.94 -11.90 16.90
CA GLU A 117 12.20 -12.28 16.25
C GLU A 117 12.67 -11.22 15.25
N THR A 118 11.74 -10.71 14.42
CA THR A 118 12.06 -9.71 13.39
C THR A 118 12.35 -8.33 13.99
N LEU A 119 11.74 -7.97 15.13
CA LEU A 119 12.09 -6.77 15.88
C LEU A 119 13.46 -6.87 16.58
N ASN A 120 13.94 -8.09 16.84
CA ASN A 120 15.22 -8.35 17.52
C ASN A 120 16.36 -8.71 16.56
N LEU A 121 16.22 -8.42 15.27
CA LEU A 121 17.30 -8.58 14.30
C LEU A 121 18.52 -7.71 14.64
N PRO A 122 19.74 -8.12 14.22
CA PRO A 122 20.94 -7.28 14.31
C PRO A 122 20.74 -5.90 13.69
N ASP A 123 21.32 -4.86 14.30
CA ASP A 123 21.16 -3.48 13.85
C ASP A 123 21.64 -3.25 12.42
N GLU A 124 22.68 -3.97 11.98
CA GLU A 124 23.15 -3.93 10.59
C GLU A 124 22.07 -4.39 9.60
N ILE A 125 21.30 -5.42 9.95
CA ILE A 125 20.19 -5.92 9.12
C ILE A 125 19.03 -4.94 9.15
N LYS A 126 18.70 -4.40 10.33
CA LYS A 126 17.65 -3.36 10.46
C LYS A 126 17.94 -2.14 9.61
N ALA A 127 19.20 -1.70 9.56
CA ALA A 127 19.63 -0.59 8.71
C ALA A 127 19.41 -0.90 7.22
N LYS A 128 19.81 -2.09 6.75
CA LYS A 128 19.58 -2.51 5.36
C LYS A 128 18.08 -2.57 5.01
N VAL A 129 17.27 -3.13 5.89
CA VAL A 129 15.81 -3.17 5.73
C VAL A 129 15.23 -1.75 5.64
N ALA A 130 15.70 -0.83 6.49
CA ALA A 130 15.24 0.56 6.49
C ALA A 130 15.65 1.31 5.20
N ASP A 131 16.89 1.12 4.73
CA ASP A 131 17.38 1.73 3.50
C ASP A 131 16.60 1.23 2.27
N ASP A 132 16.35 -0.07 2.16
CA ASP A 132 15.55 -0.64 1.09
C ASP A 132 14.09 -0.18 1.15
N ALA A 133 13.50 -0.16 2.35
CA ALA A 133 12.14 0.36 2.55
C ALA A 133 12.04 1.83 2.12
N TYR A 134 13.05 2.64 2.45
CA TYR A 134 13.12 4.04 2.03
C TYR A 134 13.17 4.18 0.50
N LEU A 135 14.03 3.40 -0.16
CA LEU A 135 14.13 3.42 -1.63
C LEU A 135 12.82 2.99 -2.30
N ARG A 136 12.16 1.95 -1.79
CA ARG A 136 10.85 1.49 -2.28
C ARG A 136 9.77 2.55 -2.07
N ALA A 137 9.68 3.12 -0.86
CA ALA A 137 8.72 4.17 -0.53
C ALA A 137 8.89 5.40 -1.44
N LYS A 138 10.13 5.84 -1.67
CA LYS A 138 10.43 6.94 -2.60
C LYS A 138 9.94 6.63 -4.01
N GLY A 139 10.16 5.40 -4.50
CA GLY A 139 9.64 4.93 -5.79
C GLY A 139 8.11 5.08 -5.89
N PHE A 140 7.38 4.59 -4.89
CA PHE A 140 5.92 4.75 -4.85
C PHE A 140 5.48 6.22 -4.81
N LEU A 141 6.10 7.04 -3.95
CA LEU A 141 5.75 8.46 -3.84
C LEU A 141 5.98 9.22 -5.15
N SER A 142 7.08 8.92 -5.85
CA SER A 142 7.37 9.49 -7.17
C SER A 142 6.36 9.02 -8.22
N ALA A 143 6.07 7.71 -8.29
CA ALA A 143 5.08 7.16 -9.22
C ALA A 143 3.69 7.77 -8.96
N PHE A 144 3.29 7.87 -7.69
CA PHE A 144 2.01 8.44 -7.26
C PHE A 144 1.97 9.98 -7.33
N ARG A 145 2.94 10.62 -7.99
CA ARG A 145 3.02 12.08 -8.22
C ARG A 145 2.92 12.91 -6.93
N SER A 146 3.44 12.37 -5.82
CA SER A 146 3.32 12.97 -4.48
C SER A 146 4.52 13.85 -4.10
N GLN A 147 5.51 14.00 -4.97
CA GLN A 147 6.69 14.81 -4.66
C GLN A 147 6.32 16.30 -4.53
N GLY A 148 6.70 16.91 -3.40
CA GLY A 148 6.47 18.33 -3.13
C GLY A 148 5.08 18.67 -2.56
N THR A 149 4.13 17.73 -2.52
CA THR A 149 2.77 17.99 -2.04
C THR A 149 2.72 18.31 -0.54
N ALA A 150 3.67 17.80 0.24
CA ALA A 150 3.78 18.12 1.67
C ALA A 150 4.01 19.62 1.92
N SER A 151 4.75 20.31 1.05
CA SER A 151 4.95 21.76 1.16
C SER A 151 3.67 22.54 0.92
N ILE A 152 2.85 22.09 -0.04
CA ILE A 152 1.53 22.71 -0.32
C ILE A 152 0.65 22.65 0.93
N VAL A 153 0.60 21.49 1.59
CA VAL A 153 -0.15 21.33 2.85
C VAL A 153 0.43 22.23 3.95
N LYS A 154 1.76 22.25 4.10
CA LYS A 154 2.43 23.11 5.09
C LYS A 154 2.08 24.59 4.88
N ASP A 155 2.12 25.07 3.64
CA ASP A 155 1.86 26.48 3.30
C ASP A 155 0.38 26.83 3.55
N TYR A 156 -0.54 25.93 3.21
CA TYR A 156 -1.96 26.07 3.52
C TYR A 156 -2.21 26.16 5.03
N LEU A 157 -1.62 25.26 5.81
CA LEU A 157 -1.76 25.26 7.28
C LEU A 157 -1.14 26.52 7.91
N ALA A 158 -0.01 27.01 7.39
CA ALA A 158 0.61 28.25 7.86
C ALA A 158 -0.28 29.48 7.60
N GLN A 159 -1.08 29.46 6.53
CA GLN A 159 -2.05 30.52 6.22
C GLN A 159 -3.29 30.47 7.12
N CYS A 160 -3.81 29.28 7.45
CA CYS A 160 -4.99 29.15 8.34
C CYS A 160 -4.67 29.43 9.84
N CYS A 161 -3.41 29.48 10.28
CA CYS A 161 -3.04 29.62 11.71
C CYS A 161 -2.61 31.04 12.15
N CYS A 162 -2.82 32.09 11.35
CA CYS A 162 -2.26 33.42 11.66
C CYS A 162 -3.24 34.46 12.23
N ASP A 163 -4.55 34.23 12.29
CA ASP A 163 -5.48 35.21 12.90
C ASP A 163 -6.48 34.50 13.84
N ASP A 164 -6.67 35.07 15.05
CA ASP A 164 -7.64 34.67 16.08
C ASP A 164 -9.13 34.73 15.63
N SER A 165 -9.36 34.90 14.33
CA SER A 165 -10.64 34.76 13.64
C SER A 165 -10.46 33.81 12.45
N CYS A 166 -10.35 32.52 12.73
CA CYS A 166 -10.15 31.48 11.73
C CYS A 166 -11.41 31.32 10.86
N CYS A 167 -11.37 31.83 9.63
CA CYS A 167 -12.34 31.52 8.58
C CYS A 167 -11.63 30.76 7.47
N CYS A 168 -11.53 29.44 7.62
CA CYS A 168 -11.37 28.55 6.48
C CYS A 168 -12.76 27.89 6.29
N GLU A 169 -13.74 28.65 5.76
CA GLU A 169 -15.01 28.09 5.25
C GLU A 169 -14.78 27.52 3.84
N GLU A 170 -15.49 26.42 3.54
CA GLU A 170 -15.41 25.58 2.33
C GLU A 170 -15.71 26.30 1.01
#